data_AF-A0A2G9RBK0-F1
#
_entry.id   AF-A0A2G9RBK0-F1
#
_cell.length_a   1.000
_cell.length_b   1.000
_cell.length_c   1.000
_cell.angle_alpha   90.00
_cell.angle_beta   90.00
_cell.angle_gamma   90.00
#
_symmetry.space_group_name_H-M   'P 1'
#
loop_
_entity.id
_entity.type
_entity.pdbx_description
1 polymer ?
#
loop_
_entity_poly.entity_id
_entity_poly.type
_entity_poly.pdbx_seq_one_letter_code
_entity_poly.pdbx_strand_id
1 'polypeptide(L)'
;MASVVLSDAEKVYVVHGVQLLHCGGNLFDTISIGVKAALFNTRIPKVSVLEDDGGNKEIELSDDPYDCMRLNVENVPCIITLCKIGHRHVVDATLQEEACSLASVLVAINIKGTLTCMRKMGKGSLDPECIFEMIETGKRVAKSLHLSLRNVLNQEEKMGKKRQTIGFLK
;
A
#
# COMPACT_ATOMS: atom_id res chain seq x y z
N MET A 1 -8.36 0.42 -8.89
CA MET A 1 -8.88 1.77 -8.64
C MET A 1 -9.69 1.71 -7.36
N ALA A 2 -9.38 2.56 -6.37
CA ALA A 2 -10.21 2.71 -5.19
C ALA A 2 -11.14 3.91 -5.41
N SER A 3 -12.45 3.69 -5.32
CA SER A 3 -13.48 4.71 -5.49
C SER A 3 -14.13 5.02 -4.14
N VAL A 4 -14.28 6.31 -3.84
CA VAL A 4 -15.13 6.79 -2.75
C VAL A 4 -16.34 7.46 -3.38
N VAL A 5 -17.52 6.96 -3.06
CA VAL A 5 -18.81 7.38 -3.65
C VAL A 5 -19.28 8.65 -2.94
N LEU A 6 -19.67 9.67 -3.71
CA LEU A 6 -20.15 10.97 -3.21
C LEU A 6 -21.68 11.06 -3.18
N SER A 7 -22.34 10.49 -4.18
CA SER A 7 -23.80 10.39 -4.34
C SER A 7 -24.11 9.07 -5.06
N ASP A 8 -25.36 8.61 -5.08
CA ASP A 8 -25.83 7.34 -5.67
C ASP A 8 -25.36 7.08 -7.12
N ALA A 9 -24.07 6.72 -7.26
CA ALA A 9 -23.34 6.37 -8.47
C ALA A 9 -23.05 7.46 -9.53
N GLU A 10 -23.28 8.76 -9.27
CA GLU A 10 -23.08 9.79 -10.31
C GLU A 10 -21.69 10.46 -10.29
N LYS A 11 -21.12 10.68 -9.09
CA LYS A 11 -19.80 11.30 -8.92
C LYS A 11 -18.94 10.49 -7.94
N VAL A 12 -17.66 10.35 -8.26
CA VAL A 12 -16.73 9.46 -7.55
C VAL A 12 -15.34 10.10 -7.46
N TYR A 13 -14.69 9.97 -6.31
CA TYR A 13 -13.27 10.31 -6.19
C TYR A 13 -12.38 9.22 -6.79
N VAL A 14 -11.36 9.63 -7.54
CA VAL A 14 -10.34 8.72 -8.07
C VAL A 14 -8.96 9.10 -7.54
N VAL A 15 -8.29 8.13 -6.90
CA VAL A 15 -6.92 8.27 -6.38
C VAL A 15 -5.95 7.64 -7.38
N HIS A 16 -4.95 8.41 -7.84
CA HIS A 16 -3.98 8.00 -8.86
C HIS A 16 -2.53 8.32 -8.48
N GLY A 17 -1.62 7.47 -8.96
CA GLY A 17 -0.19 7.79 -9.07
C GLY A 17 0.74 6.92 -8.21
N VAL A 18 1.78 6.40 -8.86
CA VAL A 18 3.00 5.87 -8.23
C VAL A 18 4.14 6.27 -9.16
N GLN A 19 5.23 6.82 -8.63
CA GLN A 19 6.42 7.18 -9.41
C GLN A 19 7.64 6.48 -8.83
N LEU A 20 8.41 5.83 -9.70
CA LEU A 20 9.64 5.14 -9.34
C LEU A 20 10.84 6.02 -9.68
N LEU A 21 11.69 6.28 -8.69
CA LEU A 21 12.90 7.09 -8.86
C LEU A 21 14.15 6.22 -9.08
N HIS A 22 14.18 5.05 -8.43
CA HIS A 22 15.27 4.09 -8.53
C HIS A 22 14.73 2.67 -8.32
N CYS A 23 15.42 1.68 -8.88
CA CYS A 23 15.11 0.27 -8.69
C CYS A 23 16.37 -0.44 -8.20
N GLY A 24 16.39 -0.84 -6.92
CA GLY A 24 17.51 -1.53 -6.26
C GLY A 24 17.22 -2.99 -5.91
N GLY A 25 16.13 -3.55 -6.43
CA GLY A 25 15.53 -4.80 -5.96
C GLY A 25 14.31 -4.54 -5.08
N ASN A 26 13.59 -5.60 -4.74
CA ASN A 26 12.43 -5.58 -3.85
C ASN A 26 11.38 -4.47 -4.15
N LEU A 27 11.10 -4.31 -5.44
CA LEU A 27 10.29 -3.21 -5.95
C LEU A 27 8.85 -3.23 -5.42
N PHE A 28 8.22 -4.40 -5.43
CA PHE A 28 6.80 -4.53 -5.08
C PHE A 28 6.52 -4.24 -3.61
N ASP A 29 7.41 -4.68 -2.72
CA ASP A 29 7.26 -4.47 -1.28
C ASP A 29 7.37 -2.97 -0.98
N THR A 30 8.37 -2.30 -1.56
CA THR A 30 8.58 -0.85 -1.44
C THR A 30 7.38 -0.06 -1.95
N ILE A 31 6.85 -0.40 -3.14
CA ILE A 31 5.63 0.23 -3.68
C ILE A 31 4.46 0.03 -2.72
N SER A 32 4.27 -1.18 -2.18
CA SER A 32 3.14 -1.46 -1.29
C SER A 32 3.18 -0.65 0.00
N ILE A 33 4.38 -0.47 0.58
CA ILE A 33 4.61 0.39 1.75
C ILE A 33 4.29 1.84 1.39
N GLY A 34 4.81 2.34 0.26
CA GLY A 34 4.56 3.69 -0.20
C GLY A 34 3.07 3.97 -0.44
N VAL A 35 2.36 3.05 -1.11
CA VAL A 35 0.91 3.16 -1.33
C VAL A 35 0.16 3.14 -0.02
N LYS A 36 0.51 2.26 0.92
CA LYS A 36 -0.16 2.20 2.23
C LYS A 36 0.06 3.47 3.05
N ALA A 37 1.28 4.01 3.07
CA ALA A 37 1.61 5.26 3.73
C ALA A 37 0.90 6.45 3.07
N ALA A 38 0.85 6.49 1.74
CA ALA A 38 0.13 7.52 0.99
C ALA A 38 -1.36 7.50 1.32
N LEU A 39 -2.02 6.33 1.27
CA LEU A 39 -3.43 6.19 1.62
C LEU A 39 -3.72 6.58 3.07
N PHE A 40 -2.80 6.30 4.01
CA PHE A 40 -2.95 6.70 5.41
C PHE A 40 -2.94 8.24 5.56
N ASN A 41 -2.10 8.92 4.77
CA ASN A 41 -1.97 10.37 4.82
C ASN A 41 -2.96 11.11 3.89
N THR A 42 -3.67 10.40 3.01
CA THR A 42 -4.69 10.99 2.13
C THR A 42 -5.81 11.62 2.93
N ARG A 43 -6.08 12.90 2.65
CA ARG A 43 -7.22 13.66 3.18
C ARG A 43 -8.12 14.02 2.01
N ILE A 44 -9.35 13.53 2.03
CA ILE A 44 -10.32 13.81 0.98
C ILE A 44 -11.23 14.93 1.49
N PRO A 45 -11.40 16.05 0.76
CA PRO A 45 -12.28 17.12 1.18
C PRO A 45 -13.72 16.62 1.27
N LYS A 46 -14.46 17.07 2.29
CA LYS A 46 -15.88 16.77 2.40
C LYS A 46 -16.66 17.62 1.41
N VAL A 47 -17.60 16.98 0.73
CA VAL A 47 -18.38 17.58 -0.33
C VAL A 47 -19.85 17.20 -0.14
N SER A 48 -20.72 18.20 -0.15
CA SER A 48 -22.17 18.04 -0.17
C SER A 48 -22.67 18.15 -1.61
N VAL A 49 -23.56 17.24 -2.00
CA VAL A 49 -24.29 17.34 -3.26
C VAL A 49 -25.67 17.87 -2.91
N LEU A 50 -26.01 19.06 -3.42
CA LEU A 50 -27.34 19.62 -3.31
C LEU A 50 -28.10 19.36 -4.61
N GLU A 51 -29.35 18.94 -4.50
CA GLU A 51 -30.29 18.86 -5.60
C GLU A 51 -31.17 20.11 -5.58
N ASP A 52 -31.14 20.88 -6.65
CA ASP A 52 -32.06 22.00 -6.86
C ASP A 52 -33.43 21.49 -7.36
N ASP A 53 -34.50 22.24 -7.11
CA ASP A 53 -35.89 21.90 -7.51
C ASP A 53 -36.04 21.72 -9.03
N GLY A 54 -35.08 22.20 -9.82
CA GLY A 54 -34.97 21.98 -11.27
C GLY A 54 -34.25 20.71 -11.71
N GLY A 55 -33.78 19.86 -10.77
CA GLY A 55 -33.02 18.64 -11.06
C GLY A 55 -31.53 18.85 -11.34
N ASN A 56 -31.01 20.08 -11.15
CA ASN A 56 -29.59 20.38 -11.26
C ASN A 56 -28.86 20.01 -9.96
N LYS A 57 -27.74 19.31 -10.08
CA LYS A 57 -26.91 18.88 -8.94
C LYS A 57 -25.68 19.76 -8.79
N GLU A 58 -25.68 20.60 -7.76
CA GLU A 58 -24.53 21.44 -7.42
C GLU A 58 -23.64 20.76 -6.37
N ILE A 59 -22.35 21.02 -6.47
CA ILE A 59 -21.31 20.49 -5.57
C ILE A 59 -20.90 21.64 -4.66
N GLU A 60 -21.22 21.52 -3.37
CA GLU A 60 -20.72 22.44 -2.36
C GLU A 60 -19.45 21.87 -1.70
N LEU A 61 -18.43 22.71 -1.62
CA LEU A 61 -17.18 22.41 -0.92
C LEU A 61 -17.23 23.07 0.45
N SER A 62 -16.72 22.39 1.47
CA SER A 62 -16.51 23.01 2.78
C SER A 62 -15.41 24.09 2.70
N ASP A 63 -15.66 25.26 3.28
CA ASP A 63 -14.67 26.35 3.37
C ASP A 63 -13.55 26.06 4.38
N ASP A 64 -13.72 25.05 5.23
CA ASP A 64 -12.69 24.64 6.19
C ASP A 64 -11.71 23.64 5.55
N PRO A 65 -10.43 24.02 5.33
CA PRO A 65 -9.42 23.10 4.79
C PRO A 65 -9.09 21.93 5.72
N TYR A 66 -9.57 21.94 6.97
CA TYR A 66 -9.43 20.84 7.92
C TYR A 66 -10.62 19.88 7.91
N ASP A 67 -11.74 20.21 7.26
CA ASP A 67 -12.92 19.35 7.12
C ASP A 67 -12.70 18.31 6.01
N CYS A 68 -11.89 17.31 6.35
CA CYS A 68 -11.50 16.23 5.44
C CYS A 68 -11.84 14.87 6.04
N MET A 69 -12.33 13.96 5.20
CA MET A 69 -12.44 12.54 5.53
C MET A 69 -11.12 11.81 5.30
N ARG A 70 -10.87 10.78 6.11
CA ARG A 70 -9.72 9.88 5.97
C ARG A 70 -10.17 8.50 5.53
N LEU A 71 -9.31 7.83 4.78
CA LEU A 71 -9.52 6.46 4.35
C LEU A 71 -9.14 5.48 5.48
N ASN A 72 -9.94 4.44 5.66
CA ASN A 72 -9.56 3.32 6.53
C ASN A 72 -8.54 2.42 5.82
N VAL A 73 -7.30 2.42 6.31
CA VAL A 73 -6.19 1.63 5.73
C VAL A 73 -5.88 0.33 6.49
N GLU A 74 -6.69 -0.08 7.46
CA GLU A 74 -6.41 -1.27 8.27
C GLU A 74 -6.34 -2.55 7.42
N ASN A 75 -7.21 -2.67 6.43
CA ASN A 75 -7.28 -3.84 5.55
C ASN A 75 -6.33 -3.75 4.34
N VAL A 76 -5.61 -2.64 4.15
CA VAL A 76 -4.65 -2.51 3.04
C VAL A 76 -3.50 -3.49 3.26
N PRO A 77 -3.29 -4.46 2.35
CA PRO A 77 -2.23 -5.45 2.50
C PRO A 77 -0.86 -4.84 2.16
N CYS A 78 0.18 -5.38 2.77
CA CYS A 78 1.55 -5.16 2.32
C CYS A 78 1.98 -6.36 1.48
N ILE A 79 2.75 -6.08 0.45
CA ILE A 79 3.34 -7.09 -0.41
C ILE A 79 4.69 -7.50 0.19
N ILE A 80 4.93 -8.80 0.20
CA ILE A 80 6.22 -9.41 0.53
C ILE A 80 6.67 -10.26 -0.65
N THR A 81 7.89 -10.03 -1.11
CA THR A 81 8.51 -10.77 -2.21
C THR A 81 9.54 -11.75 -1.66
N LEU A 82 9.32 -13.05 -1.94
CA LEU A 82 10.23 -14.12 -1.53
C LEU A 82 10.89 -14.75 -2.76
N CYS A 83 12.20 -14.61 -2.88
CA CYS A 83 12.98 -15.16 -3.99
C CYS A 83 13.60 -16.51 -3.61
N LYS A 84 13.44 -17.54 -4.44
CA LYS A 84 14.09 -18.85 -4.24
C LYS A 84 15.50 -18.82 -4.83
N ILE A 85 16.49 -19.04 -3.98
CA ILE A 85 17.90 -19.15 -4.36
C ILE A 85 18.44 -20.50 -3.85
N GLY A 86 18.76 -21.39 -4.78
CA GLY A 86 19.11 -22.78 -4.46
C GLY A 86 17.97 -23.48 -3.70
N HIS A 87 18.27 -23.95 -2.49
CA HIS A 87 17.32 -24.66 -1.62
C HIS A 87 16.66 -23.78 -0.55
N ARG A 88 16.89 -22.46 -0.56
CA ARG A 88 16.34 -21.53 0.44
C ARG A 88 15.58 -20.38 -0.23
N HIS A 89 14.77 -19.69 0.57
CA HIS A 89 14.13 -18.45 0.18
C HIS A 89 14.73 -17.25 0.91
N VAL A 90 14.79 -16.13 0.21
CA VAL A 90 15.30 -14.85 0.70
C VAL A 90 14.20 -13.80 0.54
N VAL A 91 14.11 -12.89 1.50
CA VAL A 91 13.24 -11.71 1.48
C VAL A 91 14.11 -10.48 1.27
N ASP A 92 13.57 -9.45 0.62
CA ASP A 92 14.32 -8.22 0.30
C ASP A 92 15.55 -8.48 -0.59
N ALA A 93 15.33 -9.29 -1.64
CA ALA A 93 16.39 -9.65 -2.56
C ALA A 93 16.89 -8.42 -3.34
N THR A 94 18.20 -8.24 -3.35
CA THR A 94 18.89 -7.27 -4.20
C THR A 94 18.77 -7.65 -5.68
N LEU A 95 19.03 -6.72 -6.60
CA LEU A 95 19.01 -7.01 -8.04
C LEU A 95 19.90 -8.21 -8.42
N GLN A 96 21.07 -8.34 -7.78
CA GLN A 96 22.00 -9.44 -8.01
C GLN A 96 21.42 -10.77 -7.52
N GLU A 97 20.75 -10.78 -6.37
CA GLU A 97 20.07 -11.96 -5.83
C GLU A 97 18.83 -12.35 -6.63
N GLU A 98 18.05 -11.37 -7.09
CA GLU A 98 16.93 -11.57 -8.00
C GLU A 98 17.40 -12.21 -9.32
N ALA A 99 18.53 -11.75 -9.87
CA ALA A 99 19.12 -12.32 -11.10
C ALA A 99 19.59 -13.77 -10.92
N CYS A 100 20.01 -14.14 -9.71
CA CYS A 100 20.36 -15.52 -9.36
C CYS A 100 19.13 -16.40 -9.06
N SER A 101 17.95 -15.80 -8.86
CA SER A 101 16.72 -16.53 -8.56
C SER A 101 16.00 -16.99 -9.83
N LEU A 102 15.52 -18.23 -9.86
CA LEU A 102 14.76 -18.76 -10.99
C LEU A 102 13.25 -18.55 -10.83
N ALA A 103 12.79 -18.49 -9.58
CA ALA A 103 11.40 -18.29 -9.23
C ALA A 103 11.28 -17.49 -7.94
N SER A 104 10.22 -16.68 -7.86
CA SER A 104 9.86 -15.92 -6.68
C SER A 104 8.36 -16.01 -6.43
N VAL A 105 7.96 -15.81 -5.18
CA VAL A 105 6.56 -15.78 -4.74
C VAL A 105 6.29 -14.44 -4.10
N LEU A 106 5.31 -13.75 -4.64
CA LEU A 106 4.78 -12.51 -4.13
C LEU A 106 3.54 -12.83 -3.29
N VAL A 107 3.51 -12.33 -2.06
CA VAL A 107 2.47 -12.62 -1.08
C VAL A 107 1.94 -11.31 -0.51
N ALA A 108 0.65 -11.04 -0.66
CA ALA A 108 0.01 -9.84 -0.13
C ALA A 108 -0.80 -10.17 1.13
N ILE A 109 -0.45 -9.56 2.25
CA ILE A 109 -0.96 -9.95 3.57
C ILE A 109 -1.47 -8.72 4.31
N ASN A 110 -2.67 -8.82 4.88
CA ASN A 110 -3.23 -7.76 5.72
C ASN A 110 -2.67 -7.80 7.16
N ILE A 111 -2.99 -6.79 7.97
CA ILE A 111 -2.54 -6.75 9.37
C ILE A 111 -3.08 -7.92 10.22
N LYS A 112 -4.24 -8.48 9.85
CA LYS A 112 -4.85 -9.64 10.50
C LYS A 112 -4.13 -10.97 10.16
N GLY A 113 -3.18 -10.95 9.22
CA GLY A 113 -2.47 -12.14 8.75
C GLY A 113 -3.23 -12.95 7.69
N THR A 114 -4.33 -12.42 7.16
CA THR A 114 -5.05 -13.00 6.03
C THR A 114 -4.28 -12.76 4.74
N LEU A 115 -4.11 -13.83 3.97
CA LEU A 115 -3.56 -13.79 2.63
C LEU A 115 -4.62 -13.24 1.66
N THR A 116 -4.31 -12.14 0.98
CA THR A 116 -5.21 -11.48 0.01
C THR A 116 -4.86 -11.84 -1.44
N CYS A 117 -3.57 -11.95 -1.73
CA CYS A 117 -3.09 -12.33 -3.05
C CYS A 117 -1.81 -13.14 -2.92
N MET A 118 -1.63 -14.12 -3.80
CA MET A 118 -0.38 -14.81 -3.99
C MET A 118 -0.11 -14.92 -5.49
N ARG A 119 1.12 -14.62 -5.90
CA ARG A 119 1.53 -14.70 -7.30
C ARG A 119 2.94 -15.26 -7.42
N LYS A 120 3.10 -16.30 -8.23
CA LYS A 120 4.40 -16.80 -8.64
C LYS A 120 4.96 -15.93 -9.77
N MET A 121 6.23 -15.61 -9.68
CA MET A 121 7.02 -14.90 -10.69
C MET A 121 8.27 -15.70 -11.04
N GLY A 122 8.90 -15.35 -12.17
CA GLY A 122 10.05 -16.07 -12.70
C GLY A 122 9.69 -17.26 -13.59
N LYS A 123 10.70 -17.85 -14.22
CA LYS A 123 10.56 -18.93 -15.22
C LYS A 123 10.78 -20.33 -14.64
N GLY A 124 11.36 -20.43 -13.45
CA GLY A 124 11.67 -21.69 -12.77
C GLY A 124 10.44 -22.38 -12.15
N SER A 125 10.64 -23.62 -11.71
CA SER A 125 9.67 -24.37 -10.92
C SER A 125 9.78 -24.02 -9.43
N LEU A 126 8.72 -24.32 -8.68
CA LEU A 126 8.69 -24.23 -7.22
C LEU A 126 8.08 -25.50 -6.66
N ASP A 127 8.73 -26.05 -5.64
CA ASP A 127 8.21 -27.20 -4.90
C ASP A 127 7.03 -26.76 -4.05
N PRO A 128 5.93 -27.53 -4.00
CA PRO A 128 4.75 -27.18 -3.20
C PRO A 128 5.07 -26.94 -1.72
N GLU A 129 5.97 -27.73 -1.14
CA GLU A 129 6.41 -27.60 0.25
C GLU A 129 7.10 -26.25 0.50
N CYS A 130 8.01 -25.83 -0.40
CA CYS A 130 8.66 -24.53 -0.32
C CYS A 130 7.64 -23.37 -0.38
N ILE A 131 6.55 -23.52 -1.13
CA ILE A 131 5.51 -22.48 -1.21
C ILE A 131 4.85 -22.27 0.15
N PHE A 132 4.56 -23.35 0.89
CA PHE A 132 3.98 -23.23 2.24
C PHE A 132 4.93 -22.53 3.21
N GLU A 133 6.22 -22.89 3.20
CA GLU A 133 7.25 -22.24 4.01
C GLU A 133 7.43 -20.75 3.66
N MET A 134 7.37 -20.43 2.36
CA MET A 134 7.42 -19.05 1.86
C MET A 134 6.21 -18.24 2.34
N ILE A 135 5.00 -18.81 2.32
CA ILE A 135 3.79 -18.14 2.81
C ILE A 135 3.88 -17.88 4.31
N GLU A 136 4.32 -18.86 5.11
CA GLU A 136 4.49 -18.67 6.56
C GLU A 136 5.54 -17.61 6.88
N THR A 137 6.65 -17.62 6.15
CA THR A 137 7.69 -16.59 6.29
C THR A 137 7.15 -15.22 5.90
N GLY A 138 6.44 -15.13 4.77
CA GLY A 138 5.76 -13.91 4.34
C GLY A 138 4.79 -13.38 5.39
N LYS A 139 3.98 -14.25 6.02
CA LYS A 139 3.05 -13.86 7.10
C LYS A 139 3.78 -13.24 8.30
N ARG A 140 4.91 -13.81 8.70
CA ARG A 140 5.71 -13.29 9.82
C ARG A 140 6.31 -11.93 9.50
N VAL A 141 6.93 -11.80 8.33
CA VAL A 141 7.56 -10.53 7.91
C VAL A 141 6.50 -9.45 7.71
N ALA A 142 5.38 -9.75 7.03
CA ALA A 142 4.31 -8.79 6.82
C ALA A 142 3.74 -8.24 8.14
N LYS A 143 3.54 -9.09 9.16
CA LYS A 143 3.09 -8.63 10.48
C LYS A 143 4.08 -7.65 11.11
N SER A 144 5.36 -7.98 11.10
CA SER A 144 6.41 -7.10 11.63
C SER A 144 6.49 -5.76 10.88
N LEU A 145 6.37 -5.83 9.55
CA LEU A 145 6.36 -4.66 8.67
C LEU A 145 5.14 -3.76 8.93
N HIS A 146 3.93 -4.33 9.03
CA HIS A 146 2.71 -3.58 9.34
C HIS A 146 2.80 -2.86 10.70
N LEU A 147 3.33 -3.54 11.72
CA LEU A 147 3.50 -2.95 13.04
C LEU A 147 4.51 -1.80 13.01
N SER A 148 5.65 -2.02 12.37
CA SER A 148 6.70 -1.00 12.23
C SER A 148 6.20 0.23 11.49
N LEU A 149 5.54 0.03 10.34
CA LEU A 149 4.97 1.11 9.54
C LEU A 149 3.90 1.89 10.33
N ARG A 150 2.99 1.19 11.02
CA ARG A 150 1.94 1.83 11.83
C ARG A 150 2.53 2.67 12.96
N ASN A 151 3.58 2.17 13.62
CA ASN A 151 4.24 2.90 14.70
C ASN A 151 4.89 4.19 14.19
N VAL A 152 5.60 4.13 13.06
CA VAL A 152 6.21 5.31 12.44
C VAL A 152 5.14 6.33 12.03
N LEU A 153 4.09 5.90 11.31
CA LEU A 153 3.02 6.80 10.88
C LEU A 153 2.30 7.47 12.05
N ASN A 154 2.03 6.74 13.13
CA ASN A 154 1.42 7.29 14.35
C ASN A 154 2.35 8.28 15.07
N GLN A 155 3.66 8.02 15.09
CA GLN A 155 4.63 8.95 15.67
C GLN A 155 4.70 10.24 14.85
N GLU A 156 4.73 10.13 13.53
CA GLU A 156 4.72 11.27 12.62
C GLU A 156 3.45 12.12 12.79
N GLU A 157 2.29 11.47 12.95
CA GLU A 157 1.03 12.16 13.20
C GLU A 157 1.03 12.94 14.53
N LYS A 158 1.56 12.34 15.60
CA LYS A 158 1.68 12.99 16.92
C LYS A 158 2.58 14.22 16.89
N MET A 159 3.60 14.23 16.04
CA MET A 159 4.49 15.38 15.89
C MET A 159 3.78 16.57 15.21
N GLY A 160 2.77 16.32 14.37
CA GLY A 160 1.95 17.36 13.74
C GLY A 160 2.78 18.47 13.07
N LYS A 161 2.41 19.73 13.32
CA LYS A 161 3.11 20.92 12.79
C LYS A 161 4.52 21.14 13.39
N LYS A 162 4.93 20.40 14.43
CA LYS A 162 6.26 20.53 15.05
C LYS A 162 7.34 19.79 14.26
N ARG A 163 6.96 18.91 13.33
CA ARG A 163 7.89 18.18 12.48
C ARG A 163 8.44 19.11 11.40
N GLN A 164 9.76 19.20 11.30
CA GLN A 164 10.40 19.75 10.10
C GLN A 164 10.26 18.75 8.96
N THR A 165 9.55 19.14 7.91
CA THR A 165 9.44 18.36 6.68
C THR A 165 10.72 18.57 5.87
N ILE A 166 11.55 17.54 5.80
CA ILE A 166 12.77 17.54 4.99
C ILE A 166 12.44 16.79 3.70
N GLY A 167 12.43 17.51 2.58
CA GLY A 167 12.20 16.96 1.24
C GLY A 167 13.43 17.07 0.35
N PHE A 168 13.31 16.61 -0.90
CA PHE A 168 14.39 16.67 -1.90
C PHE A 168 14.84 18.10 -2.23
N LEU A 169 14.05 19.12 -1.87
CA LEU A 169 14.42 20.53 -1.94
C LEU A 169 14.04 21.21 -0.62
N LYS A 170 14.91 22.11 -0.16
CA LYS A 170 14.64 23.06 0.92
C LYS A 170 13.81 24.23 0.39
#